data_AF-A0A9E7B917-F1
#
_entry.id   AF-A0A9E7B917-F1
#
_cell.length_a   1.000
_cell.length_b   1.000
_cell.length_c   1.000
_cell.angle_alpha   90.00
_cell.angle_beta   90.00
_cell.angle_gamma   90.00
#
_symmetry.space_group_name_H-M   'P 1'
#
loop_
_entity.id
_entity.type
_entity.pdbx_description
1 polymer ?
#
loop_
_entity_poly.entity_id
_entity_poly.type
_entity_poly.pdbx_seq_one_letter_code
_entity_poly.pdbx_strand_id
1 'polypeptide(L)'
;MRLLSLILCLSVTLALSACAEDSGSALQGTVSWVYDGDTLKVDPHGKVRLIGIDTPEREDSKRDSYLIKKGISAARQRAIYQQAKTFNIKQVKGHQVTLTLDDPERDRHGRLLAYL
;
A
#
# COMPACT_ATOMS: atom_id res chain seq x y z
N MET A 1 46.33 8.90 -27.60
CA MET A 1 45.26 7.90 -27.90
C MET A 1 44.93 7.03 -26.70
N ARG A 2 45.89 6.41 -26.00
CA ARG A 2 45.63 5.57 -24.81
C ARG A 2 44.98 6.31 -23.62
N LEU A 3 45.35 7.57 -23.36
CA LEU A 3 44.76 8.40 -22.29
C LEU A 3 43.32 8.85 -22.60
N LEU A 4 43.03 9.13 -23.88
CA LEU A 4 41.71 9.57 -24.35
C LEU A 4 40.69 8.42 -24.27
N SER A 5 41.12 7.19 -24.62
CA SER A 5 40.31 5.98 -24.45
C SER A 5 40.05 5.65 -22.98
N LEU A 6 40.99 5.92 -22.07
CA LEU A 6 40.82 5.68 -20.63
C LEU A 6 39.80 6.65 -20.01
N ILE A 7 39.84 7.93 -20.41
CA ILE A 7 38.89 8.96 -19.97
C ILE A 7 37.49 8.70 -20.53
N LEU A 8 37.39 8.25 -21.79
CA LEU A 8 36.12 7.88 -22.41
C LEU A 8 35.50 6.66 -21.69
N CYS A 9 36.27 5.61 -21.40
CA CYS A 9 35.79 4.45 -20.64
C CYS A 9 35.33 4.82 -19.23
N LEU A 10 36.05 5.72 -18.53
CA LEU A 10 35.69 6.16 -17.18
C LEU A 10 34.40 6.99 -17.17
N SER A 11 34.19 7.81 -18.22
CA SER A 11 32.97 8.62 -18.38
C SER A 11 31.73 7.76 -18.69
N VAL A 12 31.89 6.67 -19.45
CA VAL A 12 30.82 5.70 -19.74
C VAL A 12 30.45 4.89 -18.49
N THR A 13 31.40 4.57 -17.62
CA THR A 13 31.10 3.89 -16.34
C THR A 13 30.38 4.78 -15.33
N LEU A 14 30.64 6.10 -15.32
CA LEU A 14 29.90 7.03 -14.45
C LEU A 14 28.46 7.28 -14.91
N ALA A 15 28.21 7.25 -16.23
CA ALA A 15 26.88 7.47 -16.79
C ALA A 15 25.88 6.31 -16.53
N LEU A 16 26.38 5.09 -16.30
CA LEU A 16 25.55 3.91 -16.05
C LEU A 16 25.02 3.81 -14.61
N SER A 17 25.58 4.57 -13.66
CA SER A 17 25.18 4.49 -12.25
C SER A 17 24.09 5.49 -11.84
N ALA A 18 23.60 6.33 -12.78
CA ALA A 18 22.65 7.41 -12.49
C ALA A 18 21.17 7.01 -12.64
N CYS A 19 20.88 5.76 -13.02
CA CYS A 19 19.52 5.22 -13.05
C CYS A 19 19.30 4.24 -11.88
N ALA A 20 19.48 4.70 -10.64
CA ALA A 20 18.88 4.02 -9.51
C ALA A 20 17.46 4.59 -9.36
N GLU A 21 16.46 3.88 -9.88
CA GLU A 21 15.07 4.19 -9.60
C GLU A 21 14.86 4.11 -8.08
N ASP A 22 14.32 5.19 -7.50
CA ASP A 22 13.86 5.24 -6.11
C ASP A 22 12.62 4.35 -5.99
N SER A 23 12.88 3.04 -5.96
CA SER A 23 11.86 2.03 -5.73
C SER A 23 11.54 2.12 -4.25
N GLY A 24 10.39 2.70 -3.91
CA GLY A 24 9.92 2.82 -2.53
C GLY A 24 10.21 1.54 -1.74
N SER A 25 10.72 1.69 -0.52
CA SER A 25 11.22 0.58 0.31
C SER A 25 10.24 -0.60 0.29
N ALA A 26 10.67 -1.74 -0.25
CA ALA A 26 9.83 -2.92 -0.38
C ALA A 26 10.00 -3.83 0.85
N LEU A 27 8.91 -4.10 1.55
CA LEU A 27 8.90 -4.99 2.71
C LEU A 27 8.13 -6.28 2.41
N GLN A 28 8.68 -7.44 2.77
CA GLN A 28 7.96 -8.71 2.68
C GLN A 28 7.40 -9.11 4.05
N GLY A 29 6.21 -9.70 4.07
CA GLY A 29 5.61 -10.22 5.30
C GLY A 29 4.37 -11.08 5.06
N THR A 30 3.81 -11.62 6.13
CA THR A 30 2.61 -12.47 6.05
C THR A 30 1.39 -11.74 6.57
N VAL A 31 0.29 -11.73 5.81
CA VAL A 31 -0.97 -11.12 6.26
C VAL A 31 -1.61 -11.98 7.34
N SER A 32 -1.43 -11.63 8.61
CA SER A 32 -1.99 -12.39 9.74
C SER A 32 -3.40 -11.99 10.11
N TRP A 33 -3.82 -10.77 9.76
CA TRP A 33 -5.17 -10.29 10.06
C TRP A 33 -5.71 -9.31 9.00
N VAL A 34 -7.04 -9.28 8.86
CA VAL A 34 -7.78 -8.36 7.99
C VAL A 34 -8.76 -7.58 8.87
N TYR A 35 -8.51 -6.29 9.10
CA TYR A 35 -9.37 -5.45 9.91
C TYR A 35 -10.63 -5.07 9.12
N ASP A 36 -10.44 -4.58 7.89
CA ASP A 36 -11.47 -4.13 6.95
C ASP A 36 -10.96 -4.25 5.48
N GLY A 37 -11.55 -3.49 4.57
CA GLY A 37 -11.19 -3.54 3.14
C GLY A 37 -9.94 -2.75 2.77
N ASP A 38 -9.42 -1.89 3.65
CA ASP A 38 -8.24 -1.05 3.38
C ASP A 38 -7.14 -1.16 4.45
N THR A 39 -7.36 -1.94 5.51
CA THR A 39 -6.44 -2.07 6.64
C THR A 39 -6.19 -3.55 6.98
N LEU A 40 -4.92 -3.94 6.96
CA LEU A 40 -4.43 -5.29 7.21
C LEU A 40 -3.45 -5.31 8.40
N LYS A 41 -3.18 -6.49 8.94
CA LYS A 41 -1.98 -6.74 9.76
C LYS A 41 -1.03 -7.62 8.97
N VAL A 42 0.21 -7.17 8.81
CA VAL A 42 1.28 -7.91 8.15
C VAL A 42 2.39 -8.13 9.16
N ASP A 43 2.70 -9.37 9.50
CA ASP A 43 3.81 -9.67 10.41
C ASP A 43 5.14 -9.71 9.64
N PRO A 44 6.25 -9.16 10.19
CA PRO A 44 6.39 -8.54 11.52
C PRO A 44 6.05 -7.03 11.57
N HIS A 45 5.58 -6.44 10.47
CA HIS A 45 5.51 -4.99 10.24
C HIS A 45 4.36 -4.26 10.95
N GLY A 46 3.34 -4.99 11.41
CA GLY A 46 2.20 -4.45 12.17
C GLY A 46 1.02 -4.09 11.28
N LYS A 47 0.31 -2.99 11.62
CA LYS A 47 -0.87 -2.54 10.86
C LYS A 47 -0.44 -1.81 9.59
N VAL A 48 -1.07 -2.16 8.47
CA VAL A 48 -0.83 -1.58 7.15
C VAL A 48 -2.14 -0.98 6.65
N ARG A 49 -2.10 0.27 6.18
CA ARG A 49 -3.18 1.00 5.51
C ARG A 49 -2.86 1.04 4.02
N LEU A 50 -3.74 0.43 3.21
CA LEU A 50 -3.61 0.36 1.77
C LEU A 50 -3.85 1.73 1.15
N ILE A 51 -2.86 2.27 0.45
CA ILE A 51 -2.93 3.61 -0.13
C ILE A 51 -3.93 3.62 -1.28
N GLY A 52 -4.69 4.71 -1.41
CA GLY A 52 -5.66 4.91 -2.51
C GLY A 52 -6.99 4.18 -2.35
N ILE A 53 -7.17 3.38 -1.31
CA ILE A 53 -8.42 2.66 -1.01
C ILE A 53 -9.05 3.29 0.23
N ASP A 54 -10.33 3.66 0.22
CA ASP A 54 -11.07 4.06 1.44
C ASP A 54 -12.40 3.33 1.45
N THR A 55 -12.51 2.31 2.31
CA THR A 55 -13.69 1.45 2.35
C THR A 55 -14.79 2.06 3.22
N PRO A 56 -16.08 1.82 2.91
CA PRO A 56 -17.17 2.31 3.75
C PRO A 56 -17.04 1.80 5.19
N GLU A 57 -17.55 2.60 6.13
CA GLU A 57 -17.46 2.28 7.55
C GLU A 57 -18.25 1.02 7.91
N ARG A 58 -17.73 0.28 8.91
CA ARG A 58 -18.35 -0.94 9.45
C ARG A 58 -19.71 -0.66 10.09
N GLU A 59 -19.82 0.47 10.75
CA GLU A 59 -20.98 0.91 11.54
C GLU A 59 -21.43 2.29 11.08
N ASP A 60 -22.65 2.64 11.45
CA ASP A 60 -23.26 3.94 11.16
C ASP A 60 -22.40 5.08 11.70
N SER A 61 -22.05 6.01 10.81
CA SER A 61 -21.14 7.10 11.17
C SER A 61 -21.49 8.40 10.43
N LYS A 62 -20.94 9.52 10.90
CA LYS A 62 -21.04 10.79 10.16
C LYS A 62 -20.38 10.73 8.77
N ARG A 63 -19.42 9.82 8.55
CA ARG A 63 -18.72 9.64 7.26
C ARG A 63 -19.65 9.12 6.17
N ASP A 64 -20.71 8.40 6.53
CA ASP A 64 -21.70 7.86 5.59
C ASP A 64 -22.39 8.95 4.77
N SER A 65 -22.47 10.18 5.32
CA SER A 65 -23.14 11.34 4.72
C SER A 65 -22.66 11.62 3.29
N TYR A 66 -21.38 11.39 3.02
CA TYR A 66 -20.81 11.59 1.67
C TYR A 66 -21.44 10.64 0.66
N LEU A 67 -21.50 9.34 0.97
CA LEU A 67 -22.03 8.31 0.07
C LEU A 67 -23.56 8.35 0.02
N ILE A 68 -24.23 8.74 1.10
CA ILE A 68 -25.69 8.96 1.12
C ILE A 68 -26.07 10.06 0.12
N LYS A 69 -25.34 11.19 0.10
CA LYS A 69 -25.56 12.27 -0.88
C LYS A 69 -25.34 11.84 -2.33
N LYS A 70 -24.61 10.74 -2.55
CA LYS A 70 -24.40 10.11 -3.86
C LYS A 70 -25.42 9.01 -4.18
N GLY A 71 -26.46 8.86 -3.36
CA GLY A 71 -27.52 7.87 -3.55
C GLY A 71 -27.18 6.47 -3.04
N ILE A 72 -26.09 6.30 -2.30
CA ILE A 72 -25.70 5.00 -1.74
C ILE A 72 -26.25 4.89 -0.31
N SER A 73 -27.25 4.02 -0.16
CA SER A 73 -27.88 3.80 1.15
C SER A 73 -26.88 3.28 2.18
N ALA A 74 -27.16 3.58 3.42
CA ALA A 74 -26.35 3.16 4.55
C ALA A 74 -26.23 1.62 4.62
N ALA A 75 -27.34 0.90 4.40
CA ALA A 75 -27.34 -0.57 4.27
C ALA A 75 -26.42 -1.07 3.13
N ARG A 76 -26.41 -0.38 1.99
CA ARG A 76 -25.52 -0.73 0.86
C ARG A 76 -24.05 -0.50 1.21
N GLN A 77 -23.74 0.56 1.94
CA GLN A 77 -22.37 0.83 2.42
C GLN A 77 -21.87 -0.31 3.32
N ARG A 78 -22.69 -0.80 4.26
CA ARG A 78 -22.35 -1.93 5.13
C ARG A 78 -22.15 -3.23 4.34
N ALA A 79 -22.96 -3.46 3.31
CA ALA A 79 -22.77 -4.59 2.41
C ALA A 79 -21.43 -4.51 1.66
N ILE A 80 -21.05 -3.33 1.16
CA ILE A 80 -19.76 -3.11 0.47
C ILE A 80 -18.59 -3.32 1.44
N TYR A 81 -18.66 -2.81 2.67
CA TYR A 81 -17.67 -3.06 3.72
C TYR A 81 -17.44 -4.57 3.93
N GLN A 82 -18.52 -5.35 4.09
CA GLN A 82 -18.42 -6.80 4.30
C GLN A 82 -17.82 -7.52 3.08
N GLN A 83 -18.18 -7.08 1.86
CA GLN A 83 -17.65 -7.63 0.63
C GLN A 83 -16.14 -7.38 0.50
N ALA A 84 -15.68 -6.15 0.75
CA ALA A 84 -14.27 -5.79 0.67
C ALA A 84 -13.44 -6.57 1.72
N LYS A 85 -13.92 -6.65 2.96
CA LYS A 85 -13.28 -7.45 4.01
C LYS A 85 -13.21 -8.93 3.63
N THR A 86 -14.31 -9.49 3.13
CA THR A 86 -14.37 -10.90 2.71
C THR A 86 -13.44 -11.18 1.54
N PHE A 87 -13.35 -10.25 0.59
CA PHE A 87 -12.42 -10.33 -0.53
C PHE A 87 -10.97 -10.42 -0.02
N ASN A 88 -10.54 -9.48 0.83
CA ASN A 88 -9.18 -9.50 1.39
C ASN A 88 -8.90 -10.76 2.21
N ILE A 89 -9.86 -11.24 3.01
CA ILE A 89 -9.70 -12.51 3.74
C ILE A 89 -9.43 -13.67 2.79
N LYS A 90 -10.16 -13.75 1.67
CA LYS A 90 -10.01 -14.82 0.68
C LYS A 90 -8.72 -14.71 -0.12
N GLN A 91 -8.32 -13.48 -0.48
CA GLN A 91 -7.19 -13.26 -1.39
C GLN A 91 -5.84 -13.30 -0.68
N VAL A 92 -5.74 -12.70 0.51
CA VAL A 92 -4.42 -12.39 1.08
C VAL A 92 -4.19 -12.92 2.48
N LYS A 93 -5.22 -13.24 3.28
CA LYS A 93 -5.01 -13.73 4.65
C LYS A 93 -4.20 -15.04 4.63
N GLY A 94 -3.14 -15.09 5.44
CA GLY A 94 -2.21 -16.21 5.53
C GLY A 94 -1.15 -16.28 4.43
N HIS A 95 -1.19 -15.38 3.44
CA HIS A 95 -0.24 -15.37 2.33
C HIS A 95 0.93 -14.42 2.61
N GLN A 96 2.08 -14.73 2.01
CA GLN A 96 3.21 -13.82 1.94
C GLN A 96 2.93 -12.76 0.88
N VAL A 97 3.20 -11.50 1.21
CA VAL A 97 2.93 -10.32 0.37
C VAL A 97 4.16 -9.42 0.35
N THR A 98 4.24 -8.59 -0.69
CA THR A 98 5.23 -7.50 -0.79
C THR A 98 4.51 -6.19 -0.59
N LEU A 99 5.05 -5.33 0.26
CA LEU A 99 4.54 -4.00 0.56
C LEU A 99 5.47 -2.98 -0.08
N THR A 100 4.97 -2.17 -1.00
CA THR A 100 5.70 -1.01 -1.50
C THR A 100 5.29 0.19 -0.66
N LEU A 101 6.22 0.72 0.13
CA LEU A 101 5.97 1.87 0.99
C LEU A 101 5.88 3.18 0.19
N ASP A 102 5.23 4.18 0.78
CA ASP A 102 5.15 5.55 0.28
C ASP A 102 5.77 6.53 1.30
N ASP A 103 5.98 7.78 0.91
CA ASP A 103 6.49 8.85 1.78
C ASP A 103 5.35 9.77 2.27
N PRO A 104 5.12 9.92 3.58
CA PRO A 104 5.80 9.25 4.69
C PRO A 104 5.39 7.78 4.86
N GLU A 105 6.27 6.95 5.41
CA GLU A 105 6.00 5.51 5.60
C GLU A 105 4.85 5.21 6.56
N ARG A 106 4.53 6.14 7.48
CA ARG A 106 3.49 5.94 8.50
C ARG A 106 2.56 7.13 8.63
N ASP A 107 1.29 6.82 8.88
CA ASP A 107 0.32 7.83 9.25
C ASP A 107 0.39 8.21 10.74
N ARG A 108 -0.38 9.23 11.14
CA ARG A 108 -0.49 9.71 12.53
C ARG A 108 -0.99 8.65 13.53
N HIS A 109 -1.55 7.54 13.06
CA HIS A 109 -2.02 6.42 13.89
C HIS A 109 -0.97 5.30 13.98
N GLY A 110 0.21 5.51 13.40
CA GLY A 110 1.31 4.55 13.39
C GLY A 110 1.10 3.39 12.42
N ARG A 111 0.13 3.45 11.49
CA ARG A 111 -0.05 2.44 10.45
C ARG A 111 0.96 2.66 9.34
N LEU A 112 1.56 1.58 8.83
CA LEU A 112 2.35 1.64 7.60
C LEU A 112 1.45 2.02 6.42
N LEU A 113 1.91 2.94 5.59
CA LEU A 113 1.28 3.32 4.33
C LEU A 113 1.95 2.53 3.22
N ALA A 114 1.19 1.67 2.55
CA ALA A 114 1.75 0.80 1.52
C ALA A 114 0.75 0.46 0.42
N TYR A 115 1.30 0.12 -0.74
CA TYR A 115 0.66 -0.71 -1.76
C TYR A 115 1.00 -2.18 -1.50
N LEU A 116 0.08 -3.08 -1.81
CA LEU A 116 0.21 -4.53 -1.62
C LEU A 116 -0.04 -5.26 -2.94
#